data_AF-A0A0F2Q187-F1
#
_entry.id   AF-A0A0F2Q187-F1
#
_cell.length_a   1.000
_cell.length_b   1.000
_cell.length_c   1.000
_cell.angle_alpha   90.00
_cell.angle_beta   90.00
_cell.angle_gamma   90.00
#
_symmetry.space_group_name_H-M   'P 1'
#
loop_
_entity.id
_entity.type
_entity.pdbx_description
1 polymer ?
#
loop_
_entity_poly.entity_id
_entity_poly.type
_entity_poly.pdbx_seq_one_letter_code
_entity_poly.pdbx_strand_id
1 'polypeptide(L)'
;MTIKIYTEAFPEDILEQLKKLFLIGNKDQVTAIYVNTFLGKVKDANILTDEKLITLLAKINNKFEKNVISLKKIKDITYVEKGIFGTITYQLSMKKNFELQLNRKDGEEFFKLSLEAWEKIKQRPIS
;
A
#
# COMPACT_ATOMS: atom_id res chain seq x y z
N MET A 1 -19.31 -4.20 -3.56
CA MET A 1 -17.94 -3.70 -3.26
C MET A 1 -16.99 -4.51 -4.08
N THR A 2 -15.97 -3.88 -4.64
CA THR A 2 -14.99 -4.55 -5.49
C THR A 2 -13.60 -4.26 -4.94
N ILE A 3 -12.91 -5.32 -4.56
CA ILE A 3 -11.51 -5.29 -4.10
C ILE A 3 -10.65 -5.83 -5.23
N LYS A 4 -9.60 -5.09 -5.60
CA LYS A 4 -8.63 -5.49 -6.63
C LYS A 4 -7.23 -5.00 -6.29
N ILE A 5 -6.23 -5.78 -6.70
CA ILE A 5 -4.83 -5.35 -6.79
C ILE A 5 -4.50 -5.04 -8.26
N TYR A 6 -3.76 -3.96 -8.48
CA TYR A 6 -3.20 -3.57 -9.77
C TYR A 6 -1.69 -3.41 -9.62
N THR A 7 -0.91 -3.96 -10.55
CA THR A 7 0.56 -4.04 -10.49
C THR A 7 1.25 -3.57 -11.77
N GLU A 8 0.52 -3.52 -12.90
CA GLU A 8 1.08 -3.12 -14.20
C GLU A 8 0.19 -2.08 -14.90
N ALA A 9 -1.07 -2.43 -15.14
CA ALA A 9 -2.07 -1.55 -15.76
C ALA A 9 -2.98 -0.94 -14.69
N PHE A 10 -2.74 0.33 -14.36
CA PHE A 10 -3.56 1.08 -13.41
C PHE A 10 -4.71 1.79 -14.13
N PRO A 11 -5.98 1.54 -13.73
CA PRO A 11 -7.12 2.24 -14.33
C PRO A 11 -7.02 3.77 -14.13
N GLU A 12 -7.22 4.54 -15.21
CA GLU A 12 -7.09 6.00 -15.19
C GLU A 12 -8.06 6.66 -14.20
N ASP A 13 -9.29 6.15 -14.09
CA ASP A 13 -10.30 6.63 -13.16
C ASP A 13 -9.88 6.45 -11.70
N ILE A 14 -9.21 5.34 -11.38
CA ILE A 14 -8.64 5.09 -10.06
C ILE A 14 -7.47 6.04 -9.82
N LEU A 15 -6.53 6.16 -10.76
CA LEU A 15 -5.39 7.08 -10.63
C LEU A 15 -5.84 8.53 -10.41
N GLU A 16 -6.83 9.00 -11.17
CA GLU A 16 -7.41 10.33 -11.00
C GLU A 16 -8.00 10.53 -9.60
N GLN A 17 -8.77 9.55 -9.10
CA GLN A 17 -9.34 9.61 -7.77
C GLN A 17 -8.25 9.67 -6.69
N LEU A 18 -7.20 8.84 -6.80
CA LEU A 18 -6.08 8.84 -5.85
C LEU A 18 -5.30 10.16 -5.88
N LYS A 19 -5.12 10.78 -7.06
CA LYS A 19 -4.52 12.11 -7.21
C LYS A 19 -5.39 13.22 -6.62
N LYS A 20 -6.71 13.19 -6.88
CA LYS A 20 -7.71 14.13 -6.29
C LYS A 20 -7.74 14.04 -4.76
N LEU A 21 -7.49 12.85 -4.21
CA LEU A 21 -7.34 12.61 -2.76
C LEU A 21 -5.94 12.95 -2.21
N PHE A 22 -5.05 13.50 -3.04
CA PHE A 22 -3.65 13.83 -2.69
C PHE A 22 -2.87 12.65 -2.10
N LEU A 23 -3.17 11.42 -2.55
CA LEU A 23 -2.46 10.22 -2.11
C LEU A 23 -1.16 10.03 -2.88
N ILE A 24 -1.23 10.24 -4.19
CA ILE A 24 -0.10 10.19 -5.11
C ILE A 24 0.01 11.47 -5.92
N GLY A 25 1.24 11.89 -6.21
CA GLY A 25 1.56 12.99 -7.12
C GLY A 25 1.96 12.49 -8.50
N ASN A 26 2.17 13.41 -9.45
CA ASN A 26 2.61 13.06 -10.81
C ASN A 26 4.04 12.48 -10.88
N LYS A 27 4.85 12.70 -9.84
CA LYS A 27 6.21 12.17 -9.74
C LYS A 27 6.30 10.84 -9.01
N ASP A 28 5.21 10.39 -8.37
CA ASP A 28 5.22 9.12 -7.64
C ASP A 28 5.21 7.96 -8.64
N GLN A 29 6.25 7.11 -8.60
CA GLN A 29 6.30 5.89 -9.38
C GLN A 29 5.54 4.78 -8.64
N VAL A 30 4.26 4.63 -8.99
CA VAL A 30 3.39 3.62 -8.38
C VAL A 30 3.79 2.22 -8.83
N THR A 31 4.05 1.34 -7.87
CA THR A 31 4.38 -0.07 -8.07
C THR A 31 3.16 -0.96 -7.91
N ALA A 32 2.30 -0.70 -6.92
CA ALA A 32 1.09 -1.46 -6.72
C ALA A 32 -0.03 -0.60 -6.12
N ILE A 33 -1.27 -0.90 -6.48
CA ILE A 33 -2.48 -0.35 -5.88
C ILE A 33 -3.39 -1.50 -5.49
N TYR A 34 -3.56 -1.72 -4.20
CA TYR A 34 -4.67 -2.51 -3.67
C TYR A 34 -5.80 -1.56 -3.31
N VAL A 35 -6.96 -1.67 -3.95
CA VAL A 35 -8.05 -0.72 -3.77
C VAL A 35 -9.38 -1.42 -3.53
N ASN A 36 -10.14 -0.88 -2.58
CA ASN A 36 -11.53 -1.21 -2.34
C ASN A 36 -12.41 -0.10 -2.89
N THR A 37 -13.35 -0.46 -3.77
CA THR A 37 -14.28 0.48 -4.39
C THR A 37 -15.73 0.13 -4.09
N PHE A 38 -16.56 1.17 -3.96
CA PHE A 38 -18.01 1.04 -3.86
C PHE A 38 -18.69 2.06 -4.77
N LEU A 39 -19.54 1.59 -5.67
CA LEU A 39 -20.21 2.42 -6.70
C LEU A 39 -19.20 3.28 -7.50
N GLY A 40 -18.08 2.68 -7.90
CA GLY A 40 -17.02 3.35 -8.66
C GLY A 40 -16.14 4.32 -7.86
N LYS A 41 -16.42 4.53 -6.57
CA LYS A 41 -15.63 5.42 -5.70
C LYS A 41 -14.63 4.64 -4.86
N VAL A 42 -13.40 5.13 -4.76
CA VAL A 42 -12.39 4.62 -3.83
C VAL A 42 -12.86 4.79 -2.39
N LYS A 43 -12.88 3.70 -1.63
CA LYS A 43 -13.20 3.68 -0.19
C LYS A 43 -11.94 3.48 0.65
N ASP A 44 -11.16 2.47 0.29
CA ASP A 44 -9.88 2.17 0.91
C ASP A 44 -8.85 1.93 -0.17
N ALA A 45 -7.59 2.27 0.11
CA ALA A 45 -6.50 2.01 -0.82
C ALA A 45 -5.20 1.78 -0.05
N ASN A 46 -4.39 0.84 -0.52
CA ASN A 46 -3.00 0.67 -0.13
C ASN A 46 -2.17 0.80 -1.40
N ILE A 47 -1.29 1.79 -1.41
CA ILE A 47 -0.53 2.20 -2.57
C ILE A 47 0.94 2.05 -2.22
N LEU A 48 1.62 1.18 -2.95
CA LEU A 48 3.06 1.04 -2.88
C LEU A 48 3.66 1.86 -4.02
N THR A 49 4.55 2.78 -3.68
CA THR A 49 5.45 3.43 -4.63
C THR A 49 6.87 2.89 -4.42
N ASP A 50 7.78 3.30 -5.28
CA ASP A 50 9.21 3.02 -5.14
C ASP A 50 9.87 3.65 -3.89
N GLU A 51 9.16 4.48 -3.11
CA GLU A 51 9.71 5.19 -1.95
C GLU A 51 8.86 5.07 -0.67
N LYS A 52 7.55 4.86 -0.81
CA LYS A 52 6.60 4.91 0.30
C LYS A 52 5.45 3.93 0.14
N LEU A 53 4.93 3.49 1.28
CA LEU A 53 3.62 2.87 1.42
C LEU A 53 2.64 3.94 1.88
N ILE A 54 1.52 4.10 1.16
CA ILE A 54 0.44 5.01 1.49
C ILE A 54 -0.82 4.19 1.71
N THR A 55 -1.49 4.37 2.85
CA THR A 55 -2.77 3.72 3.11
C THR A 55 -3.86 4.76 3.34
N LEU A 56 -5.00 4.56 2.70
CA LEU A 56 -6.24 5.29 2.88
C LEU A 56 -7.26 4.32 3.47
N LEU A 57 -7.83 4.67 4.63
CA LEU A 57 -8.88 3.90 5.28
C LEU A 57 -10.12 4.77 5.50
N ALA A 58 -11.28 4.31 5.07
CA ALA A 58 -12.55 4.93 5.37
C ALA A 58 -12.94 4.68 6.83
N LYS A 59 -13.27 5.76 7.56
CA LYS A 59 -13.84 5.70 8.90
C LYS A 59 -15.37 5.76 8.85
N ILE A 60 -15.99 5.26 9.92
CA ILE A 60 -17.47 5.17 10.10
C ILE A 60 -18.18 6.53 9.89
N ASN A 61 -17.49 7.65 10.12
CA ASN A 61 -18.02 9.02 9.97
C ASN A 61 -17.73 9.66 8.59
N ASN A 62 -17.52 8.86 7.54
CA ASN A 62 -17.13 9.33 6.21
C ASN A 62 -15.83 10.16 6.18
N LYS A 63 -15.02 10.11 7.24
CA LYS A 63 -13.66 10.67 7.21
C LYS A 63 -12.70 9.63 6.67
N PHE A 64 -11.62 10.09 6.07
CA PHE A 64 -10.52 9.24 5.67
C PHE A 64 -9.36 9.37 6.63
N GLU A 65 -8.74 8.24 6.97
CA GLU A 65 -7.43 8.21 7.59
C GLU A 65 -6.37 7.90 6.54
N LYS A 66 -5.38 8.79 6.44
CA LYS A 66 -4.23 8.62 5.55
C LYS A 66 -2.99 8.35 6.40
N ASN A 67 -2.34 7.22 6.17
CA ASN A 67 -1.02 6.93 6.71
C ASN A 67 0.00 6.86 5.58
N VAL A 68 1.19 7.42 5.82
CA VAL A 68 2.31 7.40 4.85
C VAL A 68 3.56 6.94 5.56
N ILE A 69 4.17 5.88 5.04
CA ILE A 69 5.37 5.27 5.58
C ILE A 69 6.43 5.31 4.49
N SER A 70 7.56 5.97 4.76
CA SER A 70 8.71 5.86 3.88
C SER A 70 9.35 4.48 4.03
N LEU A 71 9.56 3.79 2.91
CA LEU A 71 10.18 2.48 2.89
C LEU A 71 11.64 2.54 3.42
N LYS A 72 12.32 3.69 3.30
CA LYS A 72 13.65 3.94 3.93
C LYS A 72 13.64 3.76 5.45
N LYS A 73 12.49 3.97 6.11
CA LYS A 73 12.36 3.86 7.57
C LYS A 73 12.06 2.44 8.04
N ILE A 74 11.76 1.53 7.12
CA ILE A 74 11.39 0.16 7.43
C ILE A 74 12.64 -0.66 7.74
N LYS A 75 12.61 -1.36 8.87
CA LYS A 75 13.68 -2.22 9.38
C LYS A 75 13.51 -3.68 8.95
N ASP A 76 12.27 -4.12 8.86
CA ASP A 76 11.92 -5.47 8.43
C ASP A 76 10.50 -5.50 7.83
N ILE A 77 10.24 -6.47 6.94
CA ILE A 77 8.91 -6.74 6.38
C ILE A 77 8.65 -8.24 6.49
N THR A 78 7.59 -8.62 7.19
CA THR A 78 7.18 -10.02 7.35
C THR A 78 5.76 -10.25 6.84
N TYR A 79 5.44 -11.50 6.53
CA TYR A 79 4.13 -11.92 6.06
C TYR A 79 3.65 -13.15 6.82
N VAL A 80 2.41 -13.11 7.30
CA VAL A 80 1.77 -14.24 7.99
C VAL A 80 0.37 -14.45 7.41
N GLU A 81 0.06 -15.68 7.05
CA GLU A 81 -1.27 -16.08 6.61
C GLU A 81 -2.14 -16.50 7.80
N LYS A 82 -3.39 -16.03 7.82
CA LYS A 82 -4.41 -16.42 8.81
C LYS A 82 -5.74 -16.64 8.10
N GLY A 83 -6.01 -17.90 7.74
CA GLY A 83 -7.24 -18.29 7.04
C GLY A 83 -7.30 -17.67 5.64
N ILE A 84 -8.33 -16.87 5.37
CA ILE A 84 -8.54 -16.21 4.07
C ILE A 84 -7.77 -14.89 3.92
N PHE A 85 -7.06 -14.45 4.96
CA PHE A 85 -6.34 -13.20 4.99
C PHE A 85 -4.83 -13.42 5.12
N GLY A 86 -4.06 -12.49 4.58
CA GLY A 86 -2.63 -12.32 4.84
C GLY A 86 -2.37 -11.00 5.54
N THR A 87 -1.48 -11.01 6.53
CA THR A 87 -1.03 -9.81 7.25
C THR A 87 0.42 -9.54 6.88
N ILE A 88 0.68 -8.36 6.32
CA ILE A 88 2.02 -7.83 6.08
C ILE A 88 2.38 -6.91 7.25
N THR A 89 3.49 -7.18 7.92
CA THR A 89 3.98 -6.36 9.02
C THR A 89 5.24 -5.61 8.59
N TYR A 90 5.16 -4.29 8.59
CA TYR A 90 6.26 -3.37 8.32
C TYR A 90 6.82 -2.86 9.65
N GLN A 91 7.99 -3.35 10.06
CA GLN A 91 8.63 -2.94 11.30
C GLN A 91 9.33 -1.59 11.11
N LEU A 92 8.94 -0.58 11.90
CA LEU A 92 9.53 0.77 11.87
C LEU A 92 10.56 0.97 12.98
N SER A 93 10.36 0.32 14.12
CA SER A 93 11.30 0.24 15.24
C SER A 93 10.99 -1.00 16.10
N MET A 94 11.82 -1.29 17.10
CA MET A 94 11.58 -2.41 18.03
C MET A 94 10.21 -2.38 18.72
N LYS A 95 9.59 -1.19 18.83
CA LYS A 95 8.29 -1.01 19.51
C LYS A 95 7.18 -0.54 18.57
N LYS A 96 7.45 -0.38 17.28
CA LYS A 96 6.50 0.20 16.34
C LYS A 96 6.45 -0.60 15.05
N ASN A 97 5.28 -1.17 14.80
CA ASN A 97 4.93 -1.87 13.58
C ASN A 97 3.78 -1.13 12.88
N PHE A 98 3.71 -1.30 11.57
CA PHE A 98 2.53 -1.01 10.79
C PHE A 98 2.06 -2.31 10.14
N GLU A 99 0.79 -2.66 10.33
CA GLU A 99 0.24 -3.91 9.84
C GLU A 99 -0.79 -3.63 8.75
N LEU A 100 -0.71 -4.40 7.67
CA LEU A 100 -1.64 -4.34 6.57
C LEU A 100 -2.27 -5.72 6.37
N GLN A 101 -3.59 -5.80 6.52
CA GLN A 101 -4.34 -7.02 6.27
C GLN A 101 -5.01 -6.96 4.90
N LEU A 102 -4.77 -7.97 4.07
CA LEU A 102 -5.30 -8.11 2.71
C LEU A 102 -5.90 -9.52 2.55
N ASN A 103 -6.70 -9.73 1.51
CA ASN A 103 -7.05 -11.09 1.09
C ASN A 103 -5.78 -11.89 0.83
N ARG A 104 -5.75 -13.18 1.19
CA ARG A 104 -4.53 -14.01 1.18
C ARG A 104 -3.73 -13.88 -0.13
N LYS A 105 -4.37 -14.12 -1.27
CA LYS A 105 -3.72 -14.08 -2.59
C LYS A 105 -3.13 -12.70 -2.91
N ASP A 106 -3.95 -11.65 -2.78
CA ASP A 106 -3.51 -10.27 -3.03
C ASP A 106 -2.44 -9.83 -2.02
N GLY A 107 -2.52 -10.34 -0.79
CA GLY A 107 -1.57 -10.07 0.29
C GLY A 107 -0.19 -10.66 0.04
N GLU A 108 -0.12 -11.87 -0.49
CA GLU A 108 1.16 -12.49 -0.88
C GLU A 108 1.80 -11.72 -2.04
N GLU A 109 1.02 -11.35 -3.05
CA GLU A 109 1.50 -10.56 -4.19
C GLU A 109 1.98 -9.17 -3.76
N PHE A 110 1.18 -8.47 -2.96
CA PHE A 110 1.54 -7.15 -2.44
C PHE A 110 2.78 -7.22 -1.53
N PHE A 111 2.93 -8.29 -0.74
CA PHE A 111 4.12 -8.52 0.09
C PHE A 111 5.39 -8.66 -0.75
N LYS A 112 5.37 -9.47 -1.82
CA LYS A 112 6.53 -9.65 -2.72
C LYS A 112 6.95 -8.31 -3.33
N LEU A 113 6.00 -7.53 -3.83
CA LEU A 113 6.28 -6.20 -4.39
C LEU A 113 6.83 -5.23 -3.33
N SER A 114 6.29 -5.27 -2.11
CA SER A 114 6.80 -4.48 -0.99
C SER A 114 8.25 -4.83 -0.63
N LEU A 115 8.60 -6.12 -0.61
CA LEU A 115 9.97 -6.57 -0.39
C LEU A 115 10.90 -6.07 -1.49
N GLU A 116 10.55 -6.27 -2.76
CA GLU A 116 11.36 -5.82 -3.89
C GLU A 116 11.60 -4.30 -3.86
N ALA A 117 10.56 -3.51 -3.62
CA ALA A 117 10.69 -2.06 -3.51
C ALA A 117 11.60 -1.65 -2.34
N TRP A 118 11.47 -2.31 -1.20
CA TRP A 118 12.28 -2.05 -0.02
C TRP A 118 13.76 -2.43 -0.20
N GLU A 119 14.04 -3.58 -0.81
CA GLU A 119 15.40 -4.02 -1.12
C GLU A 119 16.09 -3.07 -2.11
N LYS A 120 15.38 -2.63 -3.15
CA LYS A 120 15.88 -1.64 -4.11
C LYS A 120 16.31 -0.35 -3.40
N ILE A 121 15.56 0.11 -2.40
CA ILE A 121 15.91 1.31 -1.63
C ILE A 121 17.16 1.10 -0.78
N LYS A 122 17.33 -0.07 -0.16
CA LYS A 122 18.51 -0.38 0.67
C LYS A 122 19.81 -0.38 -0.15
N GLN A 123 19.73 -0.73 -1.42
CA GLN A 123 20.88 -0.75 -2.34
C GLN A 123 21.22 0.63 -2.92
N ARG A 124 20.36 1.65 -2.75
CA ARG A 124 20.66 3.01 -3.22
C ARG A 124 21.81 3.58 -2.37
N PRO A 125 22.84 4.18 -3.00
CA PRO A 125 23.93 4.81 -2.25
C PRO A 125 23.37 5.90 -1.34
N ILE A 126 23.91 5.98 -0.12
CA ILE A 126 23.58 7.05 0.83
C ILE A 126 24.08 8.35 0.19
N SER A 127 23.11 9.17 -0.25
CA SER A 127 23.36 10.48 -0.85
C SER A 127 23.56 11.53 0.23
#